data_AF-A0A8H6DZJ7-F1
#
_entry.id   AF-A0A8H6DZJ7-F1
#
_cell.length_a   1.000
_cell.length_b   1.000
_cell.length_c   1.000
_cell.angle_alpha   90.00
_cell.angle_beta   90.00
_cell.angle_gamma   90.00
#
_symmetry.space_group_name_H-M   'P 1'
#
loop_
_entity.id
_entity.type
_entity.pdbx_description
1 polymer ?
#
loop_
_entity_poly.entity_id
_entity_poly.type
_entity_poly.pdbx_seq_one_letter_code
_entity_poly.pdbx_strand_id
1 'polypeptide(L)'
;MFVKSTSVAVFFPFSALAYSATCSNYHTANHLLRPICRGPPDVYIVEPTNGKGLGVFAMRDLDIGDIVMRESPVIRISRSKLTKGSENPMAAVAKLVYDEFKMLSPSAQEQVLALSYYANGTVNTQSETLGTIFRTNAYNTGDKFSLFPRIARINHSFDSQLLLDPPKTKAEVEHARKSAEVSVQLAQLVQAEGLADYYARAYRIVALSFAKLENWQSATDWANKAYKLRHMEDPESPYTMEMHELTSTYISKWQTQLTGRS
;
A
#
# COMPACT_ATOMS: atom_id res chain seq x y z
N MET A 1 -3.81 -20.14 48.77
CA MET A 1 -2.36 -20.20 48.50
C MET A 1 -2.14 -19.46 47.20
N PHE A 2 -1.82 -18.16 47.28
CA PHE A 2 -1.61 -17.28 46.12
C PHE A 2 -0.15 -17.37 45.69
N VAL A 3 0.12 -17.84 44.47
CA VAL A 3 1.44 -17.73 43.85
C VAL A 3 1.38 -16.57 42.86
N LYS A 4 1.97 -15.43 43.24
CA LYS A 4 2.27 -14.32 42.33
C LYS A 4 3.39 -14.76 41.40
N SER A 5 3.08 -15.02 40.14
CA SER A 5 4.09 -15.09 39.08
C SER A 5 4.35 -13.68 38.57
N THR A 6 5.40 -13.04 39.08
CA THR A 6 5.93 -11.79 38.53
C THR A 6 6.71 -12.11 37.26
N SER A 7 6.05 -12.02 36.10
CA SER A 7 6.75 -11.96 34.82
C SER A 7 7.31 -10.55 34.62
N VAL A 8 8.62 -10.42 34.77
CA VAL A 8 9.37 -9.23 34.38
C VAL A 8 9.29 -9.13 32.85
N ALA A 9 8.56 -8.12 32.36
CA ALA A 9 8.57 -7.77 30.95
C ALA A 9 9.93 -7.15 30.61
N VAL A 10 10.81 -7.94 30.01
CA VAL A 10 12.04 -7.44 29.40
C VAL A 10 11.63 -6.72 28.12
N PHE A 11 11.51 -5.40 28.20
CA PHE A 11 11.40 -4.53 27.03
C PHE A 11 12.75 -4.57 26.30
N PHE A 12 12.85 -5.39 25.25
CA PHE A 12 13.89 -5.18 24.25
C PHE A 12 13.53 -3.92 23.47
N PRO A 13 14.36 -2.87 23.49
CA PRO A 13 14.18 -1.77 22.56
C PRO A 13 14.36 -2.36 21.15
N PHE A 14 13.34 -2.21 20.31
CA PHE A 14 13.52 -2.34 18.86
C PHE A 14 14.42 -1.17 18.43
N SER A 15 15.73 -1.37 18.55
CA SER A 15 16.68 -0.61 17.76
C SER A 15 16.40 -0.99 16.32
N ALA A 16 15.72 -0.10 15.59
CA ALA A 16 15.89 -0.05 14.15
C ALA A 16 17.38 0.14 13.92
N LEU A 17 18.09 -0.96 13.64
CA LEU A 17 19.46 -0.90 13.18
C LEU A 17 19.37 -0.24 11.81
N ALA A 18 19.55 1.09 11.78
CA ALA A 18 20.11 1.72 10.60
C ALA A 18 21.36 0.90 10.28
N TYR A 19 21.39 0.25 9.10
CA TYR A 19 22.57 -0.45 8.63
C TYR A 19 23.72 0.56 8.70
N SER A 20 24.57 0.43 9.72
CA SER A 20 25.79 1.20 9.79
C SER A 20 26.57 0.82 8.54
N ALA A 21 26.96 1.81 7.75
CA ALA A 21 27.87 1.60 6.63
C ALA A 21 29.17 0.99 7.20
N THR A 22 29.25 -0.35 7.24
CA THR A 22 30.45 -1.07 7.64
C THR A 22 31.44 -0.93 6.49
N CYS A 23 32.17 0.19 6.46
CA CYS A 23 33.30 0.36 5.56
C CYS A 23 34.39 -0.62 6.05
N SER A 24 34.55 -1.74 5.33
CA SER A 24 35.55 -2.77 5.65
C SER A 24 36.94 -2.17 5.42
N ASN A 25 37.71 -2.04 6.51
CA ASN A 25 39.05 -1.47 6.50
C ASN A 25 40.02 -2.38 5.74
N TYR A 26 40.20 -2.13 4.45
CA TYR A 26 41.41 -2.56 3.77
C TYR A 26 42.47 -1.47 3.95
N HIS A 27 43.32 -1.67 4.96
CA HIS A 27 44.58 -0.97 5.08
C HIS A 27 45.42 -1.21 3.83
N THR A 28 45.76 -0.15 3.08
CA THR A 28 47.17 0.25 2.86
C THR A 28 47.29 1.57 2.10
N ALA A 29 48.12 2.45 2.67
CA ALA A 29 49.00 3.44 2.06
C ALA A 29 48.43 4.60 1.22
N ASN A 30 48.60 5.80 1.79
CA ASN A 30 48.94 7.07 1.14
C ASN A 30 48.12 7.48 -0.10
N HIS A 31 47.10 8.31 0.12
CA HIS A 31 46.99 9.64 -0.48
C HIS A 31 45.73 10.33 0.07
N LEU A 32 45.75 11.66 0.12
CA LEU A 32 44.68 12.57 0.57
C LEU A 32 43.40 12.44 -0.29
N LEU A 33 42.71 11.31 -0.18
CA LEU A 33 41.38 11.09 -0.74
C LEU A 33 40.49 10.74 0.43
N ARG A 34 39.53 11.62 0.73
CA ARG A 34 38.44 11.29 1.66
C ARG A 34 37.87 9.93 1.20
N PRO A 35 37.74 8.92 2.08
CA PRO A 35 37.11 7.68 1.71
C PRO A 35 35.68 8.00 1.31
N ILE A 36 35.41 7.99 -0.01
CA ILE A 36 34.06 7.99 -0.54
C ILE A 36 33.54 6.61 -0.15
N CYS A 37 32.86 6.51 1.00
CA CYS A 37 32.10 5.31 1.33
C CYS A 37 31.04 5.21 0.22
N ARG A 38 31.30 4.37 -0.77
CA ARG A 38 30.29 3.93 -1.72
C ARG A 38 29.31 3.16 -0.86
N GLY A 39 28.15 3.75 -0.59
CA GLY A 39 27.03 3.04 0.01
C GLY A 39 26.75 1.75 -0.78
N PRO A 40 25.88 0.86 -0.25
CA PRO A 40 25.52 -0.38 -0.92
C PRO A 40 25.25 -0.12 -2.42
N PRO A 41 25.83 -0.93 -3.33
CA PRO A 41 25.70 -0.70 -4.77
C PRO A 41 24.24 -0.79 -5.22
N ASP A 42 23.43 -1.54 -4.47
CA ASP A 42 22.01 -1.72 -4.71
C ASP A 42 21.19 -0.58 -4.10
N VAL A 43 20.24 -0.07 -4.88
CA VAL A 43 19.36 1.04 -4.47
C VAL A 43 18.33 0.57 -3.43
N TYR A 44 18.00 -0.72 -3.43
CA TYR A 44 17.02 -1.32 -2.54
C TYR A 44 17.38 -2.76 -2.18
N ILE A 45 16.77 -3.27 -1.11
CA ILE A 45 16.80 -4.67 -0.70
C ILE A 45 15.37 -5.20 -0.59
N VAL A 46 15.18 -6.50 -0.83
CA VAL A 46 13.92 -7.21 -0.60
C VAL A 46 14.08 -8.05 0.66
N GLU A 47 13.32 -7.76 1.71
CA GLU A 47 13.39 -8.47 2.98
C GLU A 47 12.00 -8.87 3.49
N PRO A 48 11.90 -9.91 4.34
CA PRO A 48 10.66 -10.26 5.02
C PRO A 48 10.16 -9.13 5.92
N THR A 49 8.88 -8.82 5.79
CA THR A 49 8.13 -7.95 6.71
C THR A 49 7.26 -8.80 7.61
N ASN A 50 7.38 -8.59 8.92
CA ASN A 50 6.67 -9.40 9.92
C ASN A 50 5.15 -9.46 9.65
N GLY A 51 4.65 -10.67 9.39
CA GLY A 51 3.23 -10.92 9.09
C GLY A 51 2.71 -10.39 7.74
N LYS A 52 3.57 -9.82 6.87
CA LYS A 52 3.14 -9.12 5.64
C LYS A 52 3.83 -9.60 4.36
N GLY A 53 4.65 -10.65 4.43
CA GLY A 53 5.37 -11.20 3.26
C GLY A 53 6.71 -10.52 3.03
N LEU A 54 7.07 -10.23 1.78
CA LEU A 54 8.33 -9.56 1.42
C LEU A 54 8.06 -8.08 1.11
N GLY A 55 8.87 -7.19 1.65
CA GLY A 55 8.85 -5.75 1.39
C GLY A 55 10.10 -5.28 0.65
N VAL A 56 10.05 -4.06 0.12
CA VAL A 56 11.18 -3.39 -0.53
C VAL A 56 11.63 -2.24 0.35
N PHE A 57 12.92 -2.20 0.70
CA PHE A 57 13.51 -1.18 1.57
C PHE A 57 14.63 -0.46 0.84
N ALA A 58 14.68 0.86 0.94
CA ALA A 58 15.78 1.64 0.38
C ALA A 58 17.07 1.35 1.17
N MET A 59 18.18 1.15 0.45
CA MET A 59 19.48 0.86 1.05
C MET A 59 20.36 2.11 1.22
N ARG A 60 19.87 3.25 0.71
CA ARG A 60 20.49 4.57 0.77
C ARG A 60 19.42 5.65 0.65
N ASP A 61 19.77 6.88 0.97
CA ASP A 61 18.93 8.04 0.65
C ASP A 61 18.74 8.16 -0.86
N LEU A 62 17.53 8.58 -1.26
CA LEU A 62 17.10 8.71 -2.65
C LEU A 62 16.78 10.17 -2.93
N ASP A 63 17.39 10.72 -3.97
CA ASP A 63 17.07 12.06 -4.46
C ASP A 63 15.90 12.02 -5.46
N ILE A 64 15.21 13.15 -5.61
CA ILE A 64 14.17 13.30 -6.63
C ILE A 64 14.79 13.06 -8.01
N GLY A 65 14.25 12.06 -8.73
CA GLY A 65 14.72 11.66 -10.05
C GLY A 65 15.54 10.37 -10.06
N ASP A 66 15.91 9.83 -8.89
CA ASP A 66 16.60 8.55 -8.81
C ASP A 66 15.77 7.39 -9.37
N ILE A 67 16.41 6.54 -10.17
CA ILE A 67 15.80 5.31 -10.68
C ILE A 67 15.99 4.21 -9.63
N VAL A 68 14.90 3.87 -8.94
CA VAL A 68 14.90 2.79 -7.93
C VAL A 68 14.82 1.41 -8.58
N MET A 69 13.95 1.23 -9.57
CA MET A 69 13.74 -0.04 -10.25
C MET A 69 13.44 0.12 -11.74
N ARG A 70 13.89 -0.85 -12.54
CA ARG A 70 13.46 -1.05 -13.92
C ARG A 70 13.26 -2.54 -14.16
N GLU A 71 12.07 -2.91 -14.63
CA GLU A 71 11.71 -4.31 -14.85
C GLU A 71 10.88 -4.45 -16.12
N SER A 72 11.12 -5.53 -16.87
CA SER A 72 10.23 -5.94 -17.97
C SER A 72 9.15 -6.87 -17.42
N PRO A 73 7.90 -6.77 -17.89
CA PRO A 73 6.85 -7.60 -17.33
C PRO A 73 7.01 -9.06 -17.77
N VAL A 74 6.80 -9.96 -16.81
CA VAL A 74 6.90 -11.41 -17.03
C VAL A 74 5.63 -11.96 -17.65
N ILE A 75 4.46 -11.41 -17.30
CA ILE A 75 3.16 -11.80 -17.88
C ILE A 75 2.48 -10.55 -18.44
N ARG A 76 1.90 -10.65 -19.64
CA ARG A 76 1.16 -9.57 -20.31
C ARG A 76 -0.18 -10.08 -20.83
N ILE A 77 -1.28 -9.57 -20.29
CA ILE A 77 -2.63 -9.93 -20.73
C ILE A 77 -3.27 -8.73 -21.44
N SER A 78 -3.56 -8.88 -22.73
CA SER A 78 -4.25 -7.85 -23.52
C SER A 78 -5.70 -7.68 -23.09
N ARG A 79 -6.15 -6.44 -22.96
CA ARG A 79 -7.56 -6.12 -22.65
C ARG A 79 -8.54 -6.65 -23.69
N SER A 80 -8.15 -6.68 -24.96
CA SER A 80 -8.98 -7.20 -26.06
C SER A 80 -9.30 -8.69 -25.93
N LYS A 81 -8.46 -9.46 -25.21
CA LYS A 81 -8.69 -10.88 -24.93
C LYS A 81 -9.68 -11.11 -23.78
N LEU A 82 -10.02 -10.06 -23.03
CA LEU A 82 -11.02 -10.12 -21.96
C LEU A 82 -12.39 -9.80 -22.57
N THR A 83 -13.20 -10.83 -22.81
CA THR A 83 -14.54 -10.66 -23.36
C THR A 83 -15.42 -9.92 -22.33
N LYS A 84 -15.97 -8.77 -22.72
CA LYS A 84 -16.98 -8.07 -21.91
C LYS A 84 -18.21 -8.96 -21.81
N GLY A 85 -18.62 -9.33 -20.60
CA GLY A 85 -19.86 -10.07 -20.34
C GLY A 85 -19.73 -11.60 -20.25
N SER A 86 -18.53 -12.17 -20.09
CA SER A 86 -18.42 -13.60 -19.78
C SER A 86 -19.05 -13.94 -18.43
N GLU A 87 -19.70 -15.10 -18.33
CA GLU A 87 -20.33 -15.61 -17.11
C GLU A 87 -19.35 -15.77 -15.93
N ASN A 88 -18.04 -15.91 -16.20
CA ASN A 88 -16.99 -15.91 -15.18
C ASN A 88 -15.68 -15.23 -15.68
N PRO A 89 -15.57 -13.88 -15.56
CA PRO A 89 -14.42 -13.13 -16.06
C PRO A 89 -13.10 -13.53 -15.40
N MET A 90 -13.14 -13.95 -14.14
CA MET A 90 -11.94 -14.34 -13.40
C MET A 90 -11.38 -15.69 -13.85
N ALA A 91 -12.23 -16.66 -14.19
CA ALA A 91 -11.78 -17.93 -14.75
C ALA A 91 -11.09 -17.73 -16.12
N ALA A 92 -11.62 -16.84 -16.95
CA ALA A 92 -10.99 -16.48 -18.23
C ALA A 92 -9.61 -15.84 -18.03
N VAL A 93 -9.49 -14.89 -17.10
CA VAL A 93 -8.20 -14.28 -16.74
C VAL A 93 -7.23 -15.33 -16.19
N ALA A 94 -7.67 -16.18 -15.26
CA ALA A 94 -6.87 -17.23 -14.65
C ALA A 94 -6.30 -18.20 -15.69
N LYS A 95 -7.08 -18.55 -16.72
CA LYS A 95 -6.62 -19.37 -17.84
C LYS A 95 -5.53 -18.67 -18.65
N LEU A 96 -5.76 -17.41 -19.05
CA LEU A 96 -4.79 -16.65 -19.83
C LEU A 96 -3.46 -16.45 -19.09
N VAL A 97 -3.54 -16.17 -17.78
CA VAL A 97 -2.35 -16.05 -16.92
C VAL A 97 -1.62 -17.37 -16.82
N TYR A 98 -2.35 -18.48 -16.67
CA TYR A 98 -1.75 -19.81 -16.60
C TYR A 98 -1.04 -20.21 -17.90
N ASP A 99 -1.63 -19.87 -19.06
CA ASP A 99 -1.04 -20.15 -20.37
C ASP A 99 0.27 -19.38 -20.57
N GLU A 100 0.34 -18.10 -20.18
CA GLU A 100 1.59 -17.31 -20.19
C GLU A 100 2.60 -17.85 -19.16
N PHE A 101 2.14 -18.20 -17.95
CA PHE A 101 3.00 -18.70 -16.87
C PHE A 101 3.74 -19.98 -17.24
N LYS A 102 3.09 -20.90 -17.97
CA LYS A 102 3.70 -22.14 -18.46
C LYS A 102 4.89 -21.92 -19.38
N MET A 103 4.89 -20.80 -20.10
CA MET A 103 5.95 -20.44 -21.05
C MET A 103 7.14 -19.76 -20.38
N LEU A 104 7.04 -19.44 -19.08
CA LEU A 104 8.12 -18.81 -18.32
C LEU A 104 9.24 -19.80 -17.97
N SER A 105 10.45 -19.27 -17.76
CA SER A 105 11.54 -20.06 -17.18
C SER A 105 11.22 -20.45 -15.73
N PRO A 106 11.82 -21.54 -15.21
CA PRO A 106 11.57 -21.97 -13.82
C PRO A 106 11.83 -20.86 -12.78
N SER A 107 12.89 -20.06 -12.97
CA SER A 107 13.19 -18.92 -12.08
C SER A 107 12.13 -17.82 -12.16
N ALA A 108 11.57 -17.55 -13.34
CA ALA A 108 10.50 -16.56 -13.48
C ALA A 108 9.17 -17.07 -12.90
N GLN A 109 8.89 -18.38 -13.01
CA GLN A 109 7.75 -19.01 -12.36
C GLN A 109 7.84 -18.90 -10.84
N GLU A 110 9.01 -19.18 -10.26
CA GLU A 110 9.27 -19.05 -8.83
C GLU A 110 9.03 -17.60 -8.34
N GLN A 111 9.52 -16.61 -9.09
CA GLN A 111 9.30 -15.20 -8.75
C GLN A 111 7.82 -14.81 -8.73
N VAL A 112 7.01 -15.32 -9.66
CA VAL A 112 5.56 -15.07 -9.69
C VAL A 112 4.86 -15.77 -8.52
N LEU A 113 5.22 -17.01 -8.22
CA LEU A 113 4.64 -17.77 -7.10
C LEU A 113 5.04 -17.20 -5.73
N ALA A 114 6.17 -16.50 -5.64
CA ALA A 114 6.64 -15.81 -4.45
C ALA A 114 5.98 -14.44 -4.18
N LEU A 115 4.96 -14.07 -4.95
CA LEU A 115 4.17 -12.85 -4.73
C LEU A 115 3.06 -13.11 -3.71
N SER A 116 2.88 -12.14 -2.81
CA SER A 116 1.74 -12.13 -1.89
C SER A 116 0.44 -11.92 -2.66
N TYR A 117 -0.63 -12.57 -2.23
CA TYR A 117 -1.96 -12.35 -2.79
C TYR A 117 -3.02 -12.46 -1.71
N TYR A 118 -4.16 -11.81 -1.97
CA TYR A 118 -5.33 -11.86 -1.11
C TYR A 118 -6.50 -12.51 -1.86
N ALA A 119 -7.09 -13.53 -1.25
CA ALA A 119 -8.24 -14.26 -1.78
C ALA A 119 -9.41 -14.19 -0.80
N ASN A 120 -10.61 -13.86 -1.31
CA ASN A 120 -11.86 -14.02 -0.56
C ASN A 120 -12.33 -15.48 -0.72
N GLY A 121 -11.74 -16.40 0.05
CA GLY A 121 -12.10 -17.82 0.07
C GLY A 121 -10.94 -18.77 -0.26
N THR A 122 -11.21 -20.08 -0.20
CA THR A 122 -10.24 -21.13 -0.56
C THR A 122 -10.03 -21.16 -2.06
N VAL A 123 -8.77 -21.05 -2.47
CA VAL A 123 -8.33 -21.20 -3.85
C VAL A 123 -7.83 -22.63 -4.02
N ASN A 124 -8.45 -23.40 -4.91
CA ASN A 124 -8.26 -24.86 -4.95
C ASN A 124 -7.41 -25.33 -6.13
N THR A 125 -7.19 -24.48 -7.13
CA THR A 125 -6.40 -24.82 -8.31
C THR A 125 -5.25 -23.85 -8.54
N GLN A 126 -4.15 -24.33 -9.13
CA GLN A 126 -3.00 -23.49 -9.48
C GLN A 126 -3.37 -22.34 -10.43
N SER A 127 -4.31 -22.57 -11.36
CA SER A 127 -4.79 -21.51 -12.27
C SER A 127 -5.53 -20.41 -11.51
N GLU A 128 -6.39 -20.75 -10.56
CA GLU A 128 -7.07 -19.75 -9.70
C GLU A 128 -6.08 -19.02 -8.80
N THR A 129 -5.05 -19.71 -8.27
CA THR A 129 -3.98 -19.08 -7.49
C THR A 129 -3.24 -18.05 -8.32
N LEU A 130 -2.81 -18.42 -9.53
CA LEU A 130 -2.12 -17.51 -10.45
C LEU A 130 -3.01 -16.35 -10.90
N GLY A 131 -4.29 -16.62 -11.19
CA GLY A 131 -5.26 -15.57 -11.51
C GLY A 131 -5.45 -14.59 -10.36
N THR A 132 -5.42 -15.08 -9.12
CA THR A 132 -5.52 -14.25 -7.91
C THR A 132 -4.26 -13.43 -7.69
N ILE A 133 -3.07 -14.04 -7.80
CA ILE A 133 -1.77 -13.35 -7.75
C ILE A 133 -1.74 -12.23 -8.79
N PHE A 134 -2.10 -12.55 -10.03
CA PHE A 134 -2.13 -11.56 -11.11
C PHE A 134 -3.08 -10.41 -10.79
N ARG A 135 -4.30 -10.71 -10.30
CA ARG A 135 -5.28 -9.67 -9.93
C ARG A 135 -4.76 -8.71 -8.86
N THR A 136 -4.02 -9.20 -7.87
CA THR A 136 -3.57 -8.37 -6.74
C THR A 136 -2.24 -7.65 -7.00
N ASN A 137 -1.49 -8.02 -8.05
CA ASN A 137 -0.13 -7.54 -8.27
C ASN A 137 0.11 -6.95 -9.67
N ALA A 138 -0.80 -7.14 -10.63
CA ALA A 138 -0.61 -6.64 -11.99
C ALA A 138 -0.91 -5.14 -12.10
N TYR A 139 -0.15 -4.47 -12.95
CA TYR A 139 -0.30 -3.05 -13.26
C TYR A 139 -1.05 -2.87 -14.58
N ASN A 140 -1.84 -1.81 -14.65
CA ASN A 140 -2.37 -1.33 -15.91
C ASN A 140 -1.26 -0.61 -16.68
N THR A 141 -0.88 -1.13 -17.85
CA THR A 141 0.14 -0.55 -18.73
C THR A 141 -0.47 -0.11 -20.07
N GLY A 142 -1.66 0.49 -20.03
CA GLY A 142 -2.37 0.98 -21.21
C GLY A 142 -3.36 -0.05 -21.75
N ASP A 143 -3.05 -0.66 -22.90
CA ASP A 143 -3.90 -1.68 -23.55
C ASP A 143 -3.78 -3.09 -22.91
N LYS A 144 -2.85 -3.24 -21.96
CA LYS A 144 -2.49 -4.50 -21.31
C LYS A 144 -2.51 -4.38 -19.79
N PHE A 145 -2.72 -5.51 -19.14
CA PHE A 145 -2.36 -5.74 -17.75
C PHE A 145 -1.03 -6.50 -17.71
N SER A 146 -0.09 -6.00 -16.93
CA SER A 146 1.28 -6.49 -16.93
C SER A 146 1.76 -6.79 -15.51
N LEU A 147 2.36 -7.95 -15.30
CA LEU A 147 2.91 -8.37 -14.01
C LEU A 147 4.42 -8.17 -13.98
N PHE A 148 4.90 -7.49 -12.93
CA PHE A 148 6.30 -7.14 -12.71
C PHE A 148 6.69 -7.64 -11.31
N PRO A 149 7.30 -8.82 -11.15
CA PRO A 149 7.43 -9.46 -9.84
C PRO A 149 8.24 -8.66 -8.81
N ARG A 150 9.21 -7.85 -9.23
CA ARG A 150 9.96 -6.99 -8.29
C ARG A 150 9.21 -5.71 -7.99
N ILE A 151 8.63 -5.06 -9.00
CA ILE A 151 7.84 -3.84 -8.82
C ILE A 151 6.56 -4.11 -7.99
N ALA A 152 5.93 -5.29 -8.15
CA ALA A 152 4.75 -5.69 -7.40
C ALA A 152 4.98 -5.79 -5.88
N ARG A 153 6.24 -5.82 -5.42
CA ARG A 153 6.58 -5.78 -3.99
C ARG A 153 6.51 -4.37 -3.41
N ILE A 154 6.37 -3.35 -4.24
CA ILE A 154 6.09 -1.99 -3.80
C ILE A 154 4.61 -1.96 -3.41
N ASN A 155 4.34 -1.70 -2.13
CA ASN A 155 2.98 -1.60 -1.61
C ASN A 155 2.16 -0.61 -2.45
N HIS A 156 1.10 -1.10 -3.10
CA HIS A 156 0.18 -0.25 -3.85
C HIS A 156 -0.51 0.72 -2.86
N SER A 157 -0.37 2.03 -3.09
CA SER A 157 -1.05 3.05 -2.27
C SER A 157 -2.56 2.89 -2.39
N PHE A 158 -3.27 2.90 -1.26
CA PHE A 158 -4.73 2.73 -1.16
C PHE A 158 -5.54 3.85 -1.86
N ASP A 159 -4.89 4.94 -2.25
CA ASP A 159 -5.52 6.16 -2.75
C ASP A 159 -6.37 5.97 -4.03
N SER A 160 -6.02 5.02 -4.91
CA SER A 160 -6.77 4.82 -6.17
C SER A 160 -8.16 4.21 -5.98
N GLN A 161 -8.47 3.65 -4.80
CA GLN A 161 -9.78 3.05 -4.49
C GLN A 161 -10.77 4.06 -3.88
N LEU A 162 -10.32 5.30 -3.61
CA LEU A 162 -11.09 6.36 -2.96
C LEU A 162 -11.91 7.22 -3.93
N LEU A 163 -12.30 6.68 -5.09
CA LEU A 163 -13.27 7.33 -5.98
C LEU A 163 -14.57 7.60 -5.20
N LEU A 164 -14.99 8.87 -5.26
CA LEU A 164 -16.02 9.51 -4.42
C LEU A 164 -17.46 9.12 -4.78
N ASP A 165 -17.68 8.34 -5.84
CA ASP A 165 -19.03 7.92 -6.18
C ASP A 165 -19.61 7.05 -5.07
N PRO A 166 -20.79 7.41 -4.53
CA PRO A 166 -21.45 6.59 -3.53
C PRO A 166 -21.73 5.19 -4.11
N PRO A 167 -21.53 4.13 -3.31
CA PRO A 167 -21.84 2.78 -3.72
C PRO A 167 -23.33 2.67 -4.07
N LYS A 168 -23.64 2.04 -5.22
CA LYS A 168 -25.03 1.92 -5.73
C LYS A 168 -25.65 0.57 -5.38
N THR A 169 -24.82 -0.45 -5.18
CA THR A 169 -25.25 -1.80 -4.86
C THR A 169 -24.99 -2.16 -3.41
N LYS A 170 -25.78 -3.09 -2.85
CA LYS A 170 -25.58 -3.58 -1.48
C LYS A 170 -24.18 -4.19 -1.26
N ALA A 171 -23.63 -4.87 -2.27
CA ALA A 171 -22.30 -5.45 -2.21
C ALA A 171 -21.20 -4.37 -2.15
N GLU A 172 -21.36 -3.29 -2.92
CA GLU A 172 -20.44 -2.14 -2.89
C GLU A 172 -20.51 -1.39 -1.56
N VAL A 173 -21.70 -1.25 -0.96
CA VAL A 173 -21.88 -0.64 0.37
C VAL A 173 -21.13 -1.46 1.42
N GLU A 174 -21.32 -2.78 1.42
CA GLU A 174 -20.66 -3.66 2.40
C GLU A 174 -19.14 -3.68 2.22
N HIS A 175 -18.66 -3.66 0.98
CA HIS A 175 -17.23 -3.50 0.70
C HIS A 175 -16.70 -2.15 1.21
N ALA A 176 -17.39 -1.04 0.90
CA ALA A 176 -17.01 0.30 1.34
C ALA A 176 -16.99 0.42 2.87
N ARG A 177 -17.93 -0.24 3.57
CA ARG A 177 -17.95 -0.32 5.04
C ARG A 177 -16.70 -1.00 5.60
N LYS A 178 -16.35 -2.18 5.07
CA LYS A 178 -15.12 -2.88 5.46
C LYS A 178 -13.88 -2.04 5.15
N SER A 179 -13.84 -1.38 3.99
CA SER A 179 -12.75 -0.47 3.63
C SER A 179 -12.61 0.70 4.61
N ALA A 180 -13.72 1.29 5.07
CA ALA A 180 -13.70 2.35 6.07
C ALA A 180 -13.22 1.88 7.45
N GLU A 181 -13.58 0.66 7.87
CA GLU A 181 -13.07 0.06 9.10
C GLU A 181 -11.56 -0.20 9.03
N VAL A 182 -11.09 -0.75 7.90
CA VAL A 182 -9.66 -1.01 7.67
C VAL A 182 -8.87 0.30 7.58
N SER A 183 -9.42 1.38 7.01
CA SER A 183 -8.71 2.65 6.97
C SER A 183 -8.53 3.27 8.37
N VAL A 184 -9.49 3.09 9.27
CA VAL A 184 -9.33 3.49 10.68
C VAL A 184 -8.20 2.70 11.34
N GLN A 185 -8.14 1.39 11.14
CA GLN A 185 -7.04 0.56 11.66
C GLN A 185 -5.68 0.99 11.09
N LEU A 186 -5.62 1.35 9.80
CA LEU A 186 -4.41 1.90 9.19
C LEU A 186 -3.97 3.18 9.90
N ALA A 187 -4.89 4.13 10.14
CA ALA A 187 -4.57 5.37 10.85
C ALA A 187 -4.05 5.11 12.26
N GLN A 188 -4.65 4.16 12.98
CA GLN A 188 -4.19 3.74 14.31
C GLN A 188 -2.81 3.11 14.29
N LEU A 189 -2.51 2.24 13.31
CA LEU A 189 -1.19 1.63 13.17
C LEU A 189 -0.13 2.66 12.82
N VAL A 190 -0.42 3.57 11.88
CA VAL A 190 0.47 4.68 11.52
C VAL A 190 0.82 5.52 12.76
N GLN A 191 -0.18 5.82 13.61
CA GLN A 191 0.04 6.51 14.89
C GLN A 191 0.87 5.68 15.88
N ALA A 192 0.57 4.39 16.03
CA ALA A 192 1.26 3.50 16.96
C ALA A 192 2.75 3.35 16.61
N GLU A 193 3.08 3.33 15.32
CA GLU A 193 4.47 3.26 14.81
C GLU A 193 5.19 4.62 14.83
N GLY A 194 4.52 5.71 15.22
CA GLY A 194 5.15 7.03 15.30
C GLY A 194 5.46 7.68 13.95
N LEU A 195 4.82 7.23 12.86
CA LEU A 195 5.09 7.69 11.49
C LEU A 195 4.42 9.03 11.19
N ALA A 196 4.84 10.10 11.88
CA ALA A 196 4.21 11.41 11.90
C ALA A 196 3.95 12.01 10.51
N ASP A 197 4.90 11.86 9.58
CA ASP A 197 4.81 12.36 8.19
C ASP A 197 3.63 11.75 7.41
N TYR A 198 3.12 10.61 7.88
CA TYR A 198 2.01 9.88 7.26
C TYR A 198 0.66 10.14 7.95
N TYR A 199 0.61 10.86 9.07
CA TYR A 199 -0.61 11.02 9.87
C TYR A 199 -1.72 11.71 9.07
N ALA A 200 -1.42 12.87 8.48
CA ALA A 200 -2.38 13.61 7.66
C ALA A 200 -2.88 12.78 6.48
N ARG A 201 -2.00 12.02 5.83
CA ARG A 201 -2.38 11.15 4.71
C ARG A 201 -3.30 10.01 5.16
N ALA A 202 -2.98 9.36 6.27
CA ALA A 202 -3.83 8.30 6.82
C ALA A 202 -5.21 8.84 7.23
N TYR A 203 -5.30 10.00 7.89
CA TYR A 203 -6.59 10.60 8.26
C TYR A 203 -7.42 11.01 7.04
N ARG A 204 -6.78 11.54 5.98
CA ARG A 204 -7.47 11.84 4.72
C ARG A 204 -8.10 10.58 4.13
N ILE A 205 -7.38 9.46 4.11
CA ILE A 205 -7.91 8.18 3.61
C ILE A 205 -9.17 7.76 4.40
N VAL A 206 -9.14 7.90 5.73
CA VAL A 206 -10.29 7.60 6.58
C VAL A 206 -11.47 8.52 6.27
N ALA A 207 -11.21 9.83 6.15
CA ALA A 207 -12.23 10.83 5.84
C ALA A 207 -12.94 10.52 4.51
N LEU A 208 -12.18 10.25 3.45
CA LEU A 208 -12.71 9.87 2.14
C LEU A 208 -13.51 8.56 2.19
N SER A 209 -13.05 7.58 2.97
CA SER A 209 -13.74 6.30 3.12
C SER A 209 -15.13 6.45 3.76
N PHE A 210 -15.24 7.29 4.80
CA PHE A 210 -16.54 7.59 5.43
C PHE A 210 -17.42 8.50 4.59
N ALA A 211 -16.83 9.45 3.86
CA ALA A 211 -17.56 10.31 2.93
C ALA A 211 -18.25 9.50 1.83
N LYS A 212 -17.58 8.46 1.31
CA LYS A 212 -18.15 7.52 0.34
C LYS A 212 -19.39 6.78 0.87
N LEU A 213 -19.46 6.57 2.18
CA LEU A 213 -20.61 5.97 2.87
C LEU A 213 -21.64 7.00 3.33
N GLU A 214 -21.45 8.28 2.98
CA GLU A 214 -22.27 9.40 3.46
C GLU A 214 -22.35 9.50 4.99
N ASN A 215 -21.36 8.94 5.69
CA ASN A 215 -21.18 9.13 7.13
C ASN A 215 -20.45 10.45 7.34
N TRP A 216 -21.19 11.55 7.13
CA TRP A 216 -20.63 12.90 7.11
C TRP A 216 -20.04 13.33 8.45
N GLN A 217 -20.57 12.82 9.57
CA GLN A 217 -20.00 13.06 10.90
C GLN A 217 -18.57 12.51 11.00
N SER A 218 -18.39 11.21 10.73
CA SER A 218 -17.06 10.58 10.82
C SER A 218 -16.12 11.15 9.77
N ALA A 219 -16.61 11.39 8.55
CA ALA A 219 -15.83 12.02 7.49
C ALA A 219 -15.29 13.40 7.92
N THR A 220 -16.14 14.23 8.53
CA THR A 220 -15.78 15.55 9.04
C THR A 220 -14.74 15.47 10.15
N ASP A 221 -14.94 14.58 11.13
CA ASP A 221 -14.01 14.44 12.27
C ASP A 221 -12.60 14.08 11.81
N TRP A 222 -12.49 13.14 10.87
CA TRP A 222 -11.20 12.72 10.32
C TRP A 222 -10.59 13.76 9.37
N ALA A 223 -11.41 14.41 8.53
CA ALA A 223 -10.94 15.48 7.65
C ALA A 223 -10.37 16.65 8.46
N ASN A 224 -11.05 17.05 9.53
CA ASN A 224 -10.61 18.13 10.40
C ASN A 224 -9.31 17.79 11.14
N LYS A 225 -9.11 16.52 11.54
CA LYS A 225 -7.82 16.07 12.11
C LYS A 225 -6.67 16.23 11.10
N ALA A 226 -6.87 15.81 9.85
CA ALA A 226 -5.87 15.99 8.79
C ALA A 226 -5.61 17.47 8.50
N TYR A 227 -6.67 18.28 8.38
CA TYR A 227 -6.56 19.72 8.14
C TYR A 227 -5.75 20.40 9.24
N LYS A 228 -6.08 20.17 10.53
CA LYS A 228 -5.35 20.75 11.65
C LYS A 228 -3.86 20.42 11.60
N LEU A 229 -3.52 19.16 11.32
CA LEU A 229 -2.12 18.74 11.26
C LEU A 229 -1.37 19.43 10.12
N ARG A 230 -1.96 19.49 8.93
CA ARG A 230 -1.35 20.15 7.77
C ARG A 230 -1.29 21.67 7.90
N HIS A 231 -2.32 22.28 8.49
CA HIS A 231 -2.32 23.72 8.73
C HIS A 231 -1.25 24.14 9.74
N MET A 232 -0.94 23.31 10.74
CA MET A 232 0.19 23.57 11.65
C MET A 232 1.56 23.42 10.98
N GLU A 233 1.67 22.56 9.95
CA GLU A 233 2.91 22.29 9.23
C GLU A 233 3.18 23.33 8.15
N ASP A 234 2.19 23.58 7.28
CA ASP A 234 2.23 24.57 6.21
C ASP A 234 0.80 25.03 5.86
N PRO A 235 0.35 26.20 6.38
CA PRO A 235 -0.98 26.74 6.11
C PRO A 235 -1.32 26.92 4.64
N GLU A 236 -0.34 27.23 3.80
CA GLU A 236 -0.52 27.64 2.41
C GLU A 236 -0.26 26.48 1.44
N SER A 237 0.08 25.29 1.94
CA SER A 237 0.31 24.13 1.08
C SER A 237 -0.95 23.77 0.29
N PRO A 238 -0.83 23.33 -0.97
CA PRO A 238 -1.96 22.83 -1.74
C PRO A 238 -2.76 21.74 -1.01
N TYR A 239 -2.07 20.94 -0.19
CA TYR A 239 -2.71 19.89 0.57
C TYR A 239 -3.50 20.42 1.77
N THR A 240 -3.03 21.47 2.45
CA THR A 240 -3.81 22.15 3.48
C THR A 240 -5.10 22.74 2.90
N MET A 241 -5.00 23.37 1.73
CA MET A 241 -6.16 23.92 1.02
C MET A 241 -7.17 22.83 0.63
N GLU A 242 -6.70 21.70 0.09
CA GLU A 242 -7.55 20.53 -0.21
C GLU A 242 -8.28 20.04 1.04
N MET A 243 -7.55 19.87 2.15
CA MET A 243 -8.16 19.39 3.39
C MET A 243 -9.15 20.39 3.99
N HIS A 244 -8.91 21.69 3.83
CA HIS A 244 -9.86 22.74 4.21
C HIS A 244 -11.16 22.64 3.40
N GLU A 245 -11.04 22.47 2.07
CA GLU A 245 -12.19 22.31 1.17
C GLU A 245 -12.99 21.04 1.49
N LEU A 246 -12.32 19.90 1.68
CA LEU A 246 -12.96 18.64 2.07
C LEU A 246 -13.69 18.78 3.41
N THR A 247 -13.03 19.35 4.42
CA THR A 247 -13.63 19.55 5.75
C THR A 247 -14.86 20.44 5.66
N SER A 248 -14.76 21.57 4.96
CA SER A 248 -15.88 22.51 4.77
C SER A 248 -17.06 21.87 4.05
N THR A 249 -16.77 21.09 3.00
CA THR A 249 -17.79 20.36 2.24
C THR A 249 -18.52 19.33 3.10
N TYR A 250 -17.79 18.57 3.92
CA TYR A 250 -18.39 17.55 4.78
C TYR A 250 -19.21 18.16 5.92
N ILE A 251 -18.78 19.28 6.49
CA ILE A 251 -19.57 20.04 7.46
C ILE A 251 -20.92 20.45 6.84
N SER A 252 -20.89 21.04 5.64
CA SER A 252 -22.11 21.47 4.93
C SER A 252 -23.08 20.30 4.65
N LYS A 253 -22.53 19.16 4.18
CA LYS A 253 -23.33 17.95 3.95
C LYS A 253 -23.90 17.38 5.26
N TRP A 254 -23.13 17.37 6.33
CA TRP A 254 -23.59 16.91 7.63
C TRP A 254 -24.71 17.80 8.18
N GLN A 255 -24.56 19.13 8.10
CA GLN A 255 -25.60 20.09 8.50
C GLN A 255 -26.89 19.85 7.72
N THR A 256 -26.80 19.72 6.39
CA THR A 256 -27.96 19.42 5.53
C THR A 256 -28.66 18.11 5.95
N GLN A 257 -27.89 17.07 6.30
CA GLN A 257 -28.43 15.79 6.75
C GLN A 257 -29.15 15.91 8.10
N LEU A 258 -28.67 16.76 9.01
CA LEU A 258 -29.30 16.99 10.30
C LEU A 258 -30.60 17.79 10.15
N THR A 259 -30.63 18.82 9.29
CA THR A 259 -31.83 19.63 9.05
C THR A 259 -32.88 18.92 8.20
N GLY A 260 -32.51 17.96 7.37
CA GLY A 260 -33.45 17.13 6.60
C GLY A 260 -34.07 15.98 7.41
N ARG A 261 -33.63 15.76 8.65
CA ARG A 261 -34.14 14.72 9.56
C ARG A 261 -35.08 15.26 10.64
N SER A 262 -35.26 16.58 10.72
CA SER A 262 -36.17 17.25 11.67
C SER A 262 -37.59 17.33 11.15
#